data_AF-A0A1V5LK88-F1
#
_entry.id   AF-A0A1V5LK88-F1
#
_cell.length_a   1.000
_cell.length_b   1.000
_cell.length_c   1.000
_cell.angle_alpha   90.00
_cell.angle_beta   90.00
_cell.angle_gamma   90.00
#
_symmetry.space_group_name_H-M   'P 1'
#
loop_
_entity.id
_entity.type
_entity.pdbx_description
1 polymer ?
#
loop_
_entity_poly.entity_id
_entity_poly.type
_entity_poly.pdbx_seq_one_letter_code
_entity_poly.pdbx_strand_id
1 'polypeptide(L)'
;MANKGDKSGSSLPFMAMIYMAIFSALIVGASFEVIKYWPLPVSVVPYMDFKGGAIWGAVTGAIFGLIIGFVTDDSHFQEEEAQG
;
A
#
# COMPACT_ATOMS: atom_id res chain seq x y z
N MET A 1 -6.02 -39.10 3.46
CA MET A 1 -5.47 -37.90 4.14
C MET A 1 -5.38 -36.79 3.11
N ALA A 2 -6.44 -36.01 2.95
CA ALA A 2 -6.43 -34.79 2.13
C ALA A 2 -6.16 -33.63 3.10
N ASN A 3 -4.99 -33.00 2.96
CA ASN A 3 -4.64 -31.82 3.71
C ASN A 3 -5.46 -30.68 3.10
N LYS A 4 -6.63 -30.39 3.67
CA LYS A 4 -7.44 -29.22 3.29
C LYS A 4 -6.58 -27.98 3.51
N GLY A 5 -6.13 -27.39 2.40
CA GLY A 5 -5.47 -26.09 2.36
C GLY A 5 -6.47 -24.96 2.66
N ASP A 6 -7.12 -25.02 3.81
CA ASP A 6 -7.98 -23.96 4.31
C ASP A 6 -7.06 -22.87 4.91
N LYS A 7 -6.48 -22.00 4.07
CA LYS A 7 -5.91 -20.67 4.41
C LYS A 7 -5.08 -20.12 3.23
N SER A 8 -5.63 -19.21 2.43
CA SER A 8 -4.93 -18.03 1.85
C SER A 8 -5.63 -17.47 0.61
N GLY A 9 -6.84 -16.93 0.77
CA GLY A 9 -7.32 -15.87 -0.14
C GLY A 9 -7.09 -14.50 0.52
N SER A 10 -7.58 -14.34 1.75
CA SER A 10 -7.51 -13.07 2.50
C SER A 10 -6.11 -12.59 2.92
N SER A 11 -5.07 -13.43 2.86
CA SER A 11 -3.73 -13.04 3.33
C SER A 11 -3.01 -12.13 2.32
N LEU A 12 -3.23 -12.32 1.02
CA LEU A 12 -2.50 -11.62 -0.03
C LEU A 12 -2.92 -10.13 -0.13
N PRO A 13 -4.22 -9.77 -0.13
CA PRO A 13 -4.64 -8.37 -0.08
C PRO A 13 -4.21 -7.65 1.19
N PHE A 14 -4.26 -8.34 2.33
CA PHE A 14 -3.85 -7.76 3.61
C PHE A 14 -2.34 -7.55 3.70
N MET A 15 -1.53 -8.49 3.20
CA MET A 15 -0.07 -8.32 3.14
C MET A 15 0.31 -7.22 2.16
N ALA A 16 -0.30 -7.20 0.97
CA ALA A 16 -0.08 -6.14 -0.03
C ALA A 16 -0.41 -4.75 0.52
N MET A 17 -1.52 -4.62 1.27
CA MET A 17 -1.88 -3.40 1.99
C MET A 17 -0.76 -2.94 2.93
N ILE A 18 -0.25 -3.82 3.78
CA ILE A 18 0.78 -3.47 4.78
C ILE A 18 2.09 -3.06 4.10
N TYR A 19 2.54 -3.83 3.11
CA TYR A 19 3.78 -3.52 2.40
C TYR A 19 3.70 -2.18 1.66
N MET A 20 2.60 -1.94 0.93
CA MET A 20 2.41 -0.70 0.19
C MET A 20 2.20 0.50 1.12
N ALA A 21 1.54 0.31 2.27
CA ALA A 21 1.42 1.35 3.28
C ALA A 21 2.78 1.80 3.83
N ILE A 22 3.64 0.84 4.21
CA ILE A 22 4.97 1.15 4.75
C ILE A 22 5.85 1.81 3.68
N PHE A 23 5.88 1.26 2.47
CA PHE A 23 6.72 1.79 1.39
C PHE A 23 6.29 3.20 0.97
N SER A 24 4.99 3.42 0.81
CA SER A 24 4.43 4.72 0.46
C SER A 24 4.62 5.74 1.58
N ALA A 25 4.49 5.34 2.86
CA ALA A 25 4.77 6.22 3.99
C ALA A 25 6.22 6.76 3.97
N LEU A 26 7.19 5.89 3.67
CA LEU A 26 8.59 6.28 3.58
C LEU A 26 8.84 7.22 2.39
N ILE A 27 8.30 6.93 1.22
CA ILE A 27 8.49 7.75 0.01
C ILE A 27 7.85 9.13 0.17
N VAL A 28 6.58 9.17 0.56
CA VAL A 28 5.84 10.43 0.69
C VAL A 28 6.36 11.24 1.88
N GLY A 29 6.65 10.59 3.01
CA GLY A 29 7.31 11.24 4.15
C GLY A 29 8.65 11.86 3.78
N ALA A 30 9.52 11.10 3.10
CA ALA A 30 10.81 11.63 2.65
C ALA A 30 10.65 12.77 1.64
N SER A 31 9.66 12.70 0.76
CA SER A 31 9.35 13.78 -0.21
C SER A 31 9.02 15.09 0.50
N PHE A 32 8.26 15.04 1.59
CA PHE A 32 7.90 16.20 2.40
C PHE A 32 9.09 16.76 3.20
N GLU A 33 10.10 15.94 3.48
CA GLU A 33 11.34 16.41 4.10
C GLU A 33 12.26 17.07 3.06
N VAL A 34 12.39 16.47 1.87
CA VAL A 34 13.24 16.97 0.79
C VAL A 34 12.73 18.31 0.24
N ILE A 35 11.41 18.51 0.14
CA ILE A 35 10.84 19.74 -0.44
C ILE A 35 11.23 21.01 0.33
N LYS A 36 11.59 20.88 1.61
CA LYS A 36 12.06 22.00 2.46
C LYS A 36 13.43 22.53 2.02
N TYR A 37 14.25 21.68 1.41
CA TYR A 37 15.57 22.03 0.89
C TYR A 37 15.51 22.51 -0.56
N TRP A 38 14.35 22.41 -1.21
CA TRP A 38 14.14 22.92 -2.55
C TRP A 38 13.88 24.44 -2.51
N PRO A 39 14.41 25.22 -3.46
CA PRO A 39 14.11 26.65 -3.54
C PRO A 39 12.62 26.85 -3.85
N LEU A 40 11.82 27.06 -2.81
CA LEU A 40 10.41 27.38 -2.89
C LEU A 40 10.23 28.90 -3.01
N PRO A 41 9.19 29.38 -3.72
CA PRO A 41 8.79 30.78 -3.66
C PRO A 41 8.53 31.20 -2.21
N VAL A 42 8.86 32.43 -1.85
CA VAL A 42 8.73 32.97 -0.47
C VAL A 42 7.30 32.85 0.10
N SER A 43 6.29 32.72 -0.78
CA SER A 43 4.89 32.52 -0.43
C SER A 43 4.51 31.08 -0.07
N VAL A 44 5.39 30.10 -0.28
CA VAL A 44 5.14 28.68 -0.01
C VAL A 44 5.98 28.23 1.16
N VAL A 45 5.37 28.19 2.34
CA VAL A 45 5.98 27.66 3.55
C VAL A 45 5.52 26.21 3.73
N PRO A 46 6.43 25.21 3.71
CA PRO A 46 6.08 23.84 4.03
C PRO A 46 5.49 23.77 5.45
N TYR A 47 4.20 23.45 5.55
CA TYR A 47 3.51 23.33 6.83
C TYR A 47 3.60 21.92 7.42
N MET A 48 3.74 20.90 6.57
CA MET A 48 3.80 19.51 6.98
C MET A 48 5.22 18.97 6.90
N ASP A 49 5.65 18.33 7.98
CA ASP A 49 6.91 17.61 8.07
C ASP A 49 6.78 16.16 7.58
N PHE A 50 7.87 15.39 7.67
CA PHE A 50 7.89 13.94 7.41
C PHE A 50 6.67 13.21 7.97
N LYS A 51 6.23 13.53 9.19
CA LYS A 51 5.08 12.88 9.83
C LYS A 51 3.78 13.05 9.02
N GLY A 52 3.54 14.24 8.48
CA GLY A 52 2.36 14.52 7.65
C GLY A 52 2.42 13.74 6.34
N GLY A 53 3.58 13.77 5.68
CA GLY A 53 3.82 12.99 4.47
C GLY A 53 3.72 11.48 4.70
N ALA A 54 4.22 10.97 5.84
CA ALA A 54 4.19 9.55 6.17
C ALA A 54 2.78 9.03 6.47
N ILE A 55 1.97 9.81 7.19
CA ILE A 55 0.56 9.45 7.43
C ILE A 55 -0.21 9.41 6.12
N TRP A 56 -0.05 10.43 5.27
CA TRP A 56 -0.71 10.47 3.97
C TRP A 56 -0.25 9.32 3.07
N GLY A 57 1.07 9.11 2.98
CA GLY A 57 1.66 8.01 2.25
C GLY A 57 1.16 6.65 2.73
N ALA A 58 1.03 6.43 4.04
CA ALA A 58 0.50 5.19 4.59
C ALA A 58 -0.96 4.94 4.15
N VAL A 59 -1.82 5.96 4.22
CA VAL A 59 -3.23 5.85 3.83
C VAL A 59 -3.37 5.56 2.34
N THR A 60 -2.70 6.36 1.50
CA THR A 60 -2.74 6.14 0.04
C THR A 60 -2.14 4.78 -0.33
N GLY A 61 -1.01 4.43 0.26
CA GLY A 61 -0.34 3.14 0.05
C GLY A 61 -1.18 1.94 0.47
N ALA A 62 -1.87 2.02 1.61
CA ALA A 62 -2.78 0.97 2.06
C ALA A 62 -3.93 0.75 1.07
N ILE A 63 -4.55 1.82 0.58
CA ILE A 63 -5.66 1.73 -0.38
C ILE A 63 -5.18 1.08 -1.69
N PHE A 64 -4.05 1.55 -2.24
CA PHE A 64 -3.48 0.97 -3.45
C PHE A 64 -3.03 -0.48 -3.24
N GLY A 65 -2.44 -0.80 -2.10
CA GLY A 65 -2.04 -2.16 -1.75
C GLY A 65 -3.22 -3.11 -1.63
N LEU A 66 -4.36 -2.65 -1.09
CA LEU A 66 -5.60 -3.42 -1.11
C LEU A 66 -6.07 -3.67 -2.54
N ILE A 67 -6.15 -2.63 -3.37
CA ILE A 67 -6.62 -2.76 -4.76
C ILE A 67 -5.74 -3.74 -5.55
N ILE A 68 -4.41 -3.56 -5.50
CA ILE A 68 -3.46 -4.45 -6.20
C ILE A 68 -3.55 -5.86 -5.65
N GLY A 69 -3.59 -6.00 -4.33
CA GLY A 69 -3.68 -7.29 -3.68
C GLY A 69 -4.97 -8.04 -4.02
N PHE A 70 -6.11 -7.35 -4.14
CA PHE A 70 -7.36 -7.95 -4.63
C PHE A 70 -7.30 -8.30 -6.12
N VAL A 71 -6.73 -7.43 -6.96
CA VAL A 71 -6.62 -7.68 -8.42
C VAL A 71 -5.66 -8.84 -8.73
N THR A 72 -4.66 -9.06 -7.88
CA THR A 72 -3.64 -10.12 -8.05
C THR A 72 -4.01 -11.40 -7.30
N ASP A 73 -5.08 -11.38 -6.50
CA ASP A 73 -5.54 -12.57 -5.79
C ASP A 73 -6.32 -13.47 -6.76
N ASP A 74 -5.59 -14.39 -7.40
CA ASP A 74 -6.15 -15.37 -8.33
C ASP A 74 -7.04 -16.43 -7.64
N SER A 75 -7.25 -16.36 -6.33
CA SER A 75 -8.14 -17.28 -5.60
C SER A 75 -9.57 -17.29 -6.17
N HIS A 76 -10.00 -16.22 -6.83
CA HIS A 76 -11.31 -16.12 -7.46
C HIS A 76 -11.42 -16.91 -8.77
N PHE A 77 -10.29 -17.28 -9.39
CA PHE A 77 -10.26 -18.08 -10.63
C PHE A 77 -10.06 -19.59 -10.36
N GLN A 78 -9.63 -19.97 -9.16
CA GLN A 78 -9.36 -21.38 -8.82
C GLN A 78 -10.64 -22.19 -8.52
N GLU A 79 -11.78 -21.54 -8.25
CA GLU A 79 -13.06 -22.25 -8.06
C GLU A 79 -13.66 -22.77 -9.39
N GLU A 80 -13.35 -22.15 -10.54
CA GLU A 80 -13.87 -22.59 -11.86
C GLU A 80 -13.16 -23.84 -12.41
N GLU A 81 -11.86 -24.03 -12.15
CA GLU A 81 -11.12 -25.21 -12.66
C GLU A 81 -11.46 -26.52 -11.91
N ALA A 82 -12.04 -26.44 -10.72
CA ALA A 82 -12.36 -27.62 -9.91
C ALA A 82 -13.71 -28.28 -10.27
N GLN A 83 -14.48 -27.70 -11.21
CA GLN A 83 -15.77 -28.23 -11.68
C GLN A 83 -15.77 -28.66 -13.17
N GLY A 84 -14.62 -28.59 -13.85
CA GLY A 84 -14.41 -29.06 -15.23
C GLY A 84 -13.96 -30.51 -15.34
#